data_AF-A0A7W8DDX7-F1
#
_entry.id   AF-A0A7W8DDX7-F1
#
_cell.length_a   1.000
_cell.length_b   1.000
_cell.length_c   1.000
_cell.angle_alpha   90.00
_cell.angle_beta   90.00
_cell.angle_gamma   90.00
#
_symmetry.space_group_name_H-M   'P 1'
#
loop_
_entity.id
_entity.type
_entity.pdbx_description
1 polymer ?
#
loop_
_entity_poly.entity_id
_entity_poly.type
_entity_poly.pdbx_seq_one_letter_code
_entity_poly.pdbx_strand_id
1 'polypeptide(L)'
;MHARLLPEDFDACVARAVRDFWLSRGNARTGKTQGGTRDAVVGGKNMDGFVGLVHRVAAHCGLPDSAVHVRKSRVVLPGFFRATKNWDVLVIHERRLLGVFEFKSQVGSFGNNFNNRSEEVIGSAADLWVAHHHGAYGDGPRRSRTRVTEGVPALLNPSLMVDPRPPFLAWLMLLEECEASLTPVRCEEPHYPVFDEFREASYAHRYQILCERLVERQLYSAAALELSPAGSDRHRALSPATSIRNLFAEFAGKLLAAQA
;
A
#
# COMPACT_ATOMS: atom_id res chain seq x y z
N MET A 1 1.98 8.11 -30.65
CA MET A 1 1.76 9.00 -29.49
C MET A 1 2.25 8.23 -28.27
N HIS A 2 3.39 8.58 -27.67
CA HIS A 2 3.82 7.93 -26.42
C HIS A 2 2.93 8.47 -25.30
N ALA A 3 1.96 7.68 -24.85
CA ALA A 3 1.18 8.03 -23.68
C ALA A 3 2.12 8.06 -22.47
N ARG A 4 2.33 9.23 -21.88
CA ARG A 4 3.09 9.37 -20.63
C ARG A 4 2.18 8.94 -19.48
N LEU A 5 2.52 7.81 -18.84
CA LEU A 5 1.75 7.26 -17.73
C LEU A 5 1.74 8.17 -16.50
N LEU A 6 2.80 8.94 -16.29
CA LEU A 6 2.96 9.81 -15.12
C LEU A 6 3.06 11.30 -15.53
N PRO A 7 2.63 12.22 -14.64
CA PRO A 7 2.89 13.65 -14.80
C PRO A 7 4.39 13.96 -14.95
N GLU A 8 4.74 15.03 -15.68
CA GLU A 8 6.14 15.43 -15.89
C GLU A 8 6.89 15.73 -14.59
N ASP A 9 6.20 16.30 -13.61
CA ASP A 9 6.76 16.69 -12.33
C ASP A 9 6.60 15.63 -11.23
N PHE A 10 6.27 14.39 -11.60
CA PHE A 10 6.00 13.31 -10.66
C PHE A 10 7.16 13.10 -9.67
N ASP A 11 8.41 13.01 -10.14
CA ASP A 11 9.57 12.80 -9.27
C ASP A 11 9.78 13.96 -8.29
N ALA A 12 9.51 15.20 -8.73
CA ALA A 12 9.57 16.38 -7.88
C ALA A 12 8.46 16.37 -6.80
N CYS A 13 7.30 15.81 -7.12
CA CYS A 13 6.23 15.57 -6.14
C CYS A 13 6.61 14.48 -5.13
N VAL A 14 7.29 13.41 -5.56
CA VAL A 14 7.78 12.36 -4.64
C VAL A 14 8.80 12.94 -3.66
N ALA A 15 9.81 13.68 -4.15
CA ALA A 15 10.80 14.32 -3.28
C ALA A 15 10.15 15.27 -2.27
N ARG A 16 9.12 16.01 -2.69
CA ARG A 16 8.32 16.87 -1.80
C ARG A 16 7.56 16.07 -0.75
N ALA A 17 6.90 14.97 -1.12
CA ALA A 17 6.18 14.11 -0.19
C ALA A 17 7.12 13.51 0.87
N VAL A 18 8.33 13.09 0.47
CA VAL A 18 9.38 12.60 1.38
C VAL A 18 9.83 13.71 2.33
N ARG A 19 10.09 14.91 1.82
CA ARG A 19 10.46 16.07 2.64
C ARG A 19 9.38 16.40 3.67
N ASP A 20 8.13 16.45 3.25
CA ASP A 20 6.99 16.80 4.10
C ASP A 20 6.76 15.73 5.19
N PHE A 21 6.99 14.45 4.87
CA PHE A 21 7.04 13.36 5.84
C PHE A 21 8.08 13.64 6.94
N TRP A 22 9.31 14.03 6.58
CA TRP A 22 10.34 14.30 7.58
C TRP A 22 10.10 15.58 8.37
N LEU A 23 9.61 16.65 7.74
CA LEU A 23 9.27 17.91 8.40
C LEU A 23 8.16 17.73 9.43
N SER A 24 7.09 17.02 9.08
CA SER A 24 5.97 16.74 10.01
C SER A 24 6.45 15.95 11.23
N ARG A 25 7.38 15.01 11.03
CA ARG A 25 8.01 14.23 12.11
C ARG A 25 8.97 15.03 12.98
N GLY A 26 9.72 15.96 12.38
CA GLY A 26 10.61 16.88 13.09
C GLY A 26 9.82 17.79 14.05
N ASN A 27 8.73 18.36 13.54
CA ASN A 27 7.81 19.20 14.33
C ASN A 27 7.12 18.40 15.45
N ALA A 28 6.80 17.13 15.21
CA ALA A 28 6.26 16.23 16.25
C ALA A 28 7.28 15.87 17.34
N ARG A 29 8.59 16.00 17.10
CA ARG A 29 9.64 15.78 18.11
C ARG A 29 9.87 17.00 18.99
N THR A 30 9.73 18.22 18.45
CA THR A 30 9.95 19.48 19.20
C THR A 30 8.80 19.85 20.15
N GLY A 31 7.58 19.34 19.93
CA GLY A 31 6.44 19.53 20.84
C GLY A 31 6.40 18.60 22.07
N LYS A 32 7.44 17.80 22.33
CA LYS A 32 7.46 16.75 23.38
C LYS A 32 7.99 17.25 24.73
N THR A 33 7.25 18.15 25.40
CA THR A 33 7.48 18.39 26.83
C THR A 33 6.60 17.59 27.77
N GLN A 34 5.44 17.03 27.35
CA GLN A 34 4.67 16.10 28.19
C GLN A 34 3.83 15.13 27.35
N GLY A 35 4.01 13.83 27.58
CA GLY A 35 3.07 12.77 27.16
C GLY A 35 3.43 11.99 25.88
N GLY A 36 3.76 10.70 26.06
CA GLY A 36 3.53 9.61 25.11
C GLY A 36 4.07 9.74 23.68
N THR A 37 5.22 9.12 23.40
CA THR A 37 5.86 9.00 22.07
C THR A 37 5.02 8.31 20.99
N ARG A 38 3.86 7.73 21.33
CA ARG A 38 3.04 6.88 20.48
C ARG A 38 1.99 7.64 19.67
N ASP A 39 1.38 8.70 20.20
CA ASP A 39 0.21 9.31 19.55
C ASP A 39 0.54 10.19 18.32
N ALA A 40 1.74 10.78 18.27
CA ALA A 40 2.15 11.62 17.15
C ALA A 40 2.60 10.83 15.90
N VAL A 41 2.91 9.53 16.03
CA VAL A 41 3.32 8.65 14.93
C VAL A 41 2.16 7.80 14.40
N VAL A 42 1.03 7.75 15.13
CA VAL A 42 -0.12 6.89 14.84
C VAL A 42 -1.23 7.60 14.05
N GLY A 43 -1.20 8.93 13.94
CA GLY A 43 -2.11 9.68 13.08
C GLY A 43 -1.49 9.93 11.70
N GLY A 44 -1.93 9.21 10.66
CA GLY A 44 -1.41 9.19 9.27
C GLY A 44 -1.22 10.52 8.51
N LYS A 45 -1.19 11.68 9.17
CA LYS A 45 -0.86 13.00 8.61
C LYS A 45 0.56 13.08 8.03
N ASN A 46 1.47 12.20 8.43
CA ASN A 46 2.83 12.18 7.88
C ASN A 46 2.89 11.58 6.47
N MET A 47 1.85 10.86 6.03
CA MET A 47 1.79 10.25 4.69
C MET A 47 0.91 11.04 3.70
N ASP A 48 0.40 12.22 4.09
CA ASP A 48 -0.50 13.05 3.26
C ASP A 48 0.12 13.42 1.90
N GLY A 49 1.45 13.60 1.84
CA GLY A 49 2.17 13.82 0.59
C GLY A 49 1.99 12.67 -0.42
N PHE A 50 1.97 11.43 0.06
CA PHE A 50 1.78 10.24 -0.78
C PHE A 50 0.31 10.06 -1.20
N VAL A 51 -0.64 10.46 -0.34
CA VAL A 51 -2.06 10.59 -0.71
C VAL A 51 -2.21 11.58 -1.86
N GLY A 52 -1.48 12.71 -1.80
CA GLY A 52 -1.44 13.70 -2.87
C GLY A 52 -0.94 13.15 -4.22
N LEU A 53 -0.02 12.17 -4.21
CA LEU A 53 0.41 11.48 -5.43
C LEU A 53 -0.73 10.69 -6.08
N VAL A 54 -1.60 10.05 -5.27
CA VAL A 54 -2.78 9.33 -5.78
C VAL A 54 -3.75 10.28 -6.47
N HIS A 55 -4.08 11.41 -5.82
CA HIS A 55 -4.90 12.46 -6.45
C HIS A 55 -4.29 12.94 -7.76
N ARG A 56 -2.99 13.22 -7.76
CA ARG A 56 -2.28 13.75 -8.93
C ARG A 56 -2.30 12.78 -10.11
N VAL A 57 -1.99 11.50 -9.88
CA VAL A 57 -1.98 10.48 -10.93
C VAL A 57 -3.40 10.15 -11.40
N ALA A 58 -4.39 10.11 -10.51
CA ALA A 58 -5.78 9.93 -10.89
C ALA A 58 -6.28 11.08 -11.80
N ALA A 59 -6.00 12.32 -11.42
CA ALA A 59 -6.34 13.51 -12.22
C ALA A 59 -5.62 13.52 -13.57
N HIS A 60 -4.33 13.13 -13.61
CA HIS A 60 -3.57 12.97 -14.85
C HIS A 60 -4.17 11.92 -15.79
N CYS A 61 -4.79 10.88 -15.22
CA CYS A 61 -5.52 9.87 -15.97
C CYS A 61 -6.96 10.28 -16.31
N GLY A 62 -7.39 11.51 -16.02
CA GLY A 62 -8.73 12.02 -16.37
C GLY A 62 -9.83 11.75 -15.35
N LEU A 63 -9.52 11.19 -14.18
CA LEU A 63 -10.53 10.97 -13.14
C LEU A 63 -10.84 12.29 -12.41
N PRO A 64 -12.11 12.54 -12.02
CA PRO A 64 -12.45 13.68 -11.19
C PRO A 64 -11.90 13.51 -9.78
N ASP A 65 -11.64 14.62 -9.08
CA ASP A 65 -11.15 14.60 -7.70
C ASP A 65 -12.09 13.83 -6.74
N SER A 66 -13.40 13.84 -7.03
CA SER A 66 -14.42 13.09 -6.29
C SER A 66 -14.24 11.57 -6.36
N ALA A 67 -13.45 11.04 -7.30
CA ALA A 67 -13.16 9.63 -7.41
C ALA A 67 -12.14 9.15 -6.36
N VAL A 68 -11.36 10.06 -5.77
CA VAL A 68 -10.33 9.72 -4.78
C VAL A 68 -10.87 10.00 -3.37
N HIS A 69 -11.00 8.94 -2.58
CA HIS A 69 -11.55 8.98 -1.23
C HIS A 69 -10.44 8.79 -0.19
N VAL A 70 -10.38 9.73 0.76
CA VAL A 70 -9.35 9.78 1.82
C VAL A 70 -9.95 9.98 3.22
N ARG A 71 -11.24 10.31 3.31
CA ARG A 71 -11.93 10.49 4.59
C ARG A 71 -12.18 9.13 5.22
N LYS A 72 -11.91 8.97 6.52
CA LYS A 72 -12.11 7.71 7.27
C LYS A 72 -13.45 7.03 6.99
N SER A 73 -14.56 7.77 6.94
CA SER A 73 -15.90 7.23 6.66
C SER A 73 -16.13 6.78 5.21
N ARG A 74 -15.21 7.07 4.30
CA ARG A 74 -15.28 6.79 2.86
C ARG A 74 -14.20 5.82 2.37
N VAL A 75 -13.29 5.41 3.23
CA VAL A 75 -12.20 4.46 2.93
C VAL A 75 -12.39 3.10 3.61
N VAL A 76 -13.63 2.82 4.02
CA VAL A 76 -14.00 1.57 4.68
C VAL A 76 -14.42 0.56 3.62
N LEU A 77 -13.73 -0.58 3.56
CA LEU A 77 -14.16 -1.72 2.75
C LEU A 77 -14.60 -2.88 3.64
N PRO A 78 -15.66 -3.63 3.27
CA PRO A 78 -15.96 -4.90 3.91
C PRO A 78 -14.81 -5.89 3.71
N GLY A 79 -14.50 -6.64 4.77
CA GLY A 79 -13.59 -7.79 4.74
C GLY A 79 -14.37 -9.10 4.71
N PHE A 80 -13.64 -10.21 4.59
CA PHE A 80 -14.17 -11.56 4.71
C PHE A 80 -13.87 -12.16 6.11
N PHE A 81 -12.63 -12.05 6.56
CA PHE A 81 -12.20 -12.57 7.88
C PHE A 81 -12.51 -11.59 9.02
N ARG A 82 -12.73 -10.31 8.69
CA ARG A 82 -13.21 -9.28 9.63
C ARG A 82 -14.31 -8.45 8.99
N ALA A 83 -15.11 -7.78 9.84
CA ALA A 83 -16.25 -6.99 9.37
C ALA A 83 -15.86 -5.91 8.36
N THR A 84 -14.82 -5.12 8.68
CA THR A 84 -14.33 -4.04 7.80
C THR A 84 -12.84 -3.75 8.00
N LYS A 85 -12.21 -3.13 7.00
CA LYS A 85 -10.90 -2.48 7.09
C LYS A 85 -11.02 -1.02 6.65
N ASN A 86 -10.35 -0.12 7.36
CA ASN A 86 -10.06 1.23 6.87
C ASN A 86 -8.76 1.22 6.09
N TRP A 87 -8.80 1.66 4.84
CA TRP A 87 -7.63 1.86 3.97
C TRP A 87 -7.21 3.33 3.98
N ASP A 88 -6.03 3.65 3.46
CA ASP A 88 -5.58 5.06 3.40
C ASP A 88 -6.23 5.82 2.25
N VAL A 89 -6.32 5.19 1.08
CA VAL A 89 -6.98 5.76 -0.11
C VAL A 89 -7.79 4.70 -0.84
N LEU A 90 -9.01 5.06 -1.22
CA LEU A 90 -9.79 4.32 -2.20
C LEU A 90 -10.00 5.18 -3.45
N VAL A 91 -9.90 4.58 -4.62
CA VAL A 91 -10.22 5.22 -5.90
C VAL A 91 -11.43 4.52 -6.47
N ILE A 92 -12.57 5.21 -6.47
CA ILE A 92 -13.86 4.68 -6.91
C ILE A 92 -14.41 5.62 -7.98
N HIS A 93 -14.66 5.10 -9.17
CA HIS A 93 -15.24 5.88 -10.26
C HIS A 93 -16.36 5.08 -10.93
N GLU A 94 -17.45 5.76 -11.27
CA GLU A 94 -18.67 5.12 -11.79
C GLU A 94 -19.10 3.92 -10.95
N ARG A 95 -18.98 4.10 -9.63
CA ARG A 95 -19.29 3.11 -8.59
C ARG A 95 -18.45 1.81 -8.61
N ARG A 96 -17.42 1.75 -9.45
CA ARG A 96 -16.44 0.66 -9.48
C ARG A 96 -15.23 0.98 -8.62
N LEU A 97 -14.79 0.01 -7.80
CA LEU A 97 -13.53 0.11 -7.07
C LEU A 97 -12.34 -0.09 -8.02
N LEU A 98 -11.61 0.99 -8.30
CA LEU A 98 -10.49 1.00 -9.23
C LEU A 98 -9.14 0.85 -8.54
N GLY A 99 -8.99 1.41 -7.33
CA GLY A 99 -7.74 1.41 -6.60
C GLY A 99 -7.91 1.39 -5.09
N VAL A 100 -6.99 0.73 -4.40
CA VAL A 100 -6.91 0.59 -2.95
C VAL A 100 -5.45 0.76 -2.56
N PHE A 101 -5.16 1.72 -1.67
CA PHE A 101 -3.80 2.03 -1.23
C PHE A 101 -3.69 1.92 0.28
N GLU A 102 -2.58 1.36 0.71
CA GLU A 102 -2.11 1.39 2.09
C GLU A 102 -0.67 1.91 2.13
N PHE A 103 -0.42 2.88 3.00
CA PHE A 103 0.83 3.58 3.17
C PHE A 103 1.38 3.34 4.56
N LYS A 104 2.63 2.89 4.59
CA LYS A 104 3.32 2.51 5.80
C LYS A 104 4.67 3.22 5.85
N SER A 105 5.10 3.56 7.05
CA SER A 105 6.44 4.10 7.29
C SER A 105 7.07 3.50 8.54
N GLN A 106 8.41 3.46 8.59
CA GLN A 106 9.14 2.97 9.75
C GLN A 106 10.42 3.74 10.01
N VAL A 107 10.54 4.22 11.24
CA VAL A 107 11.69 4.94 11.74
C VAL A 107 12.01 4.47 13.15
N GLY A 108 13.15 3.80 13.32
CA GLY A 108 13.52 3.16 14.59
C GLY A 108 12.66 1.95 14.96
N SER A 109 13.08 1.24 16.01
CA SER A 109 12.42 0.02 16.53
C SER A 109 12.17 -1.05 15.44
N PHE A 110 13.21 -1.45 14.72
CA PHE A 110 13.01 -2.19 13.47
C PHE A 110 12.48 -3.62 13.62
N GLY A 111 12.93 -4.37 14.64
CA GLY A 111 12.56 -5.79 14.83
C GLY A 111 11.08 -6.05 14.99
N ASN A 112 10.47 -5.55 16.06
CA ASN A 112 9.04 -5.77 16.32
C ASN A 112 8.15 -5.19 15.21
N ASN A 113 8.56 -4.09 14.58
CA ASN A 113 7.75 -3.43 13.56
C ASN A 113 7.75 -4.18 12.23
N PHE A 114 8.85 -4.84 11.84
CA PHE A 114 8.92 -5.58 10.58
C PHE A 114 7.90 -6.73 10.53
N ASN A 115 7.86 -7.57 11.56
CA ASN A 115 6.95 -8.73 11.60
C ASN A 115 5.49 -8.27 11.60
N ASN A 116 5.15 -7.28 12.44
CA ASN A 116 3.80 -6.72 12.51
C ASN A 116 3.34 -6.17 11.15
N ARG A 117 4.21 -5.45 10.43
CA ARG A 117 3.87 -4.91 9.10
C ARG A 117 3.73 -5.99 8.05
N SER A 118 4.57 -7.03 8.11
CA SER A 118 4.50 -8.19 7.22
C SER A 118 3.19 -8.96 7.40
N GLU A 119 2.79 -9.23 8.65
CA GLU A 119 1.51 -9.87 8.95
C GLU A 119 0.32 -9.01 8.53
N GLU A 120 0.37 -7.69 8.79
CA GLU A 120 -0.71 -6.76 8.45
C GLU A 120 -0.93 -6.68 6.93
N VAL A 121 0.15 -6.58 6.14
CA VAL A 121 0.06 -6.45 4.68
C VAL A 121 -0.44 -7.75 4.03
N ILE A 122 0.06 -8.90 4.49
CA ILE A 122 -0.39 -10.22 4.01
C ILE A 122 -1.86 -10.47 4.39
N GLY A 123 -2.22 -10.22 5.65
CA GLY A 123 -3.59 -10.41 6.13
C GLY A 123 -4.59 -9.44 5.47
N SER A 124 -4.17 -8.21 5.16
CA SER A 124 -5.04 -7.24 4.46
C SER A 124 -5.32 -7.66 3.02
N ALA A 125 -4.33 -8.19 2.30
CA ALA A 125 -4.54 -8.74 0.95
C ALA A 125 -5.44 -9.98 0.97
N ALA A 126 -5.17 -10.93 1.86
CA ALA A 126 -5.99 -12.15 1.99
C ALA A 126 -7.47 -11.81 2.26
N ASP A 127 -7.72 -10.90 3.19
CA ASP A 127 -9.06 -10.43 3.55
C ASP A 127 -9.78 -9.74 2.38
N LEU A 128 -9.08 -8.84 1.66
CA LEU A 128 -9.62 -8.11 0.52
C LEU A 128 -9.94 -9.05 -0.65
N TRP A 129 -9.04 -9.98 -0.99
CA TRP A 129 -9.22 -10.82 -2.17
C TRP A 129 -10.34 -11.83 -1.99
N VAL A 130 -10.47 -12.43 -0.82
CA VAL A 130 -11.59 -13.32 -0.55
C VAL A 130 -12.91 -12.53 -0.56
N ALA A 131 -12.94 -11.32 0.03
CA ALA A 131 -14.12 -10.45 -0.03
C ALA A 131 -14.49 -10.05 -1.48
N HIS A 132 -13.49 -9.66 -2.29
CA HIS A 132 -13.67 -9.34 -3.71
C HIS A 132 -14.25 -10.53 -4.47
N HIS A 133 -13.69 -11.71 -4.25
CA HIS A 133 -14.11 -12.96 -4.85
C HIS A 133 -15.58 -13.31 -4.54
N HIS A 134 -16.03 -12.99 -3.33
CA HIS A 134 -17.44 -13.10 -2.93
C HIS A 134 -18.33 -11.92 -3.37
N GLY A 135 -17.87 -11.06 -4.28
CA GLY A 135 -18.65 -9.95 -4.82
C GLY A 135 -18.87 -8.80 -3.83
N ALA A 136 -17.94 -8.56 -2.90
CA ALA A 136 -18.08 -7.48 -1.90
C ALA A 136 -18.04 -6.06 -2.46
N TYR A 137 -17.44 -5.87 -3.63
CA TYR A 137 -17.19 -4.55 -4.20
C TYR A 137 -17.98 -4.28 -5.49
N GLY A 138 -19.06 -5.03 -5.72
CA GLY A 138 -19.95 -4.87 -6.88
C GLY A 138 -21.27 -4.18 -6.55
N ASP A 139 -21.87 -3.57 -7.57
CA ASP A 139 -23.12 -2.80 -7.47
C ASP A 139 -24.40 -3.56 -7.83
N GLY A 140 -24.29 -4.88 -8.02
CA GLY A 140 -25.47 -5.72 -8.22
C GLY A 140 -26.45 -5.61 -7.04
N PRO A 141 -27.69 -6.12 -7.19
CA PRO A 141 -28.61 -6.24 -6.07
C PRO A 141 -27.85 -6.88 -4.90
N ARG A 142 -27.92 -6.29 -3.70
CA ARG A 142 -27.29 -6.83 -2.50
C ARG A 142 -27.92 -8.20 -2.21
N ARG A 143 -27.46 -9.24 -2.89
CA ARG A 143 -27.88 -10.62 -2.63
C ARG A 143 -27.54 -10.87 -1.18
N SER A 144 -28.48 -11.47 -0.45
CA SER A 144 -28.35 -11.70 0.98
C SER A 144 -27.02 -12.41 1.26
N ARG A 145 -26.07 -11.70 1.86
CA ARG A 145 -24.73 -12.21 2.19
C ARG A 145 -24.76 -13.23 3.34
N THR A 146 -25.95 -13.60 3.80
CA THR A 146 -26.19 -14.53 4.92
C THR A 146 -25.91 -15.99 4.59
N ARG A 147 -25.65 -16.35 3.33
CA ARG A 147 -25.14 -17.68 2.97
C ARG A 147 -23.95 -17.53 2.02
N VAL A 148 -22.75 -17.70 2.56
CA VAL A 148 -21.58 -18.05 1.75
C VAL A 148 -21.84 -19.48 1.26
N THR A 149 -22.38 -19.64 0.06
CA THR A 149 -22.55 -20.98 -0.53
C THR A 149 -21.20 -21.40 -1.11
N GLU A 150 -20.48 -22.28 -0.41
CA GLU A 150 -19.19 -22.87 -0.86
C GLU A 150 -19.31 -23.78 -2.09
N GLY A 151 -20.53 -24.01 -2.60
CA GLY A 151 -20.81 -25.05 -3.59
C GLY A 151 -20.27 -24.82 -5.02
N VAL A 152 -19.64 -23.69 -5.32
CA VAL A 152 -19.07 -23.45 -6.65
C VAL A 152 -17.65 -22.91 -6.49
N PRO A 153 -16.62 -23.54 -7.10
CA PRO A 153 -15.26 -23.02 -7.09
C PRO A 153 -15.27 -21.56 -7.52
N ALA A 154 -14.43 -20.77 -6.87
CA ALA A 154 -14.30 -19.34 -7.10
C ALA A 154 -14.26 -18.96 -8.59
N LEU A 155 -13.51 -19.73 -9.37
CA LEU A 155 -13.33 -19.55 -10.82
C LEU A 155 -14.61 -19.74 -11.67
N LEU A 156 -15.69 -20.30 -11.12
CA LEU A 156 -16.88 -20.73 -11.87
C LEU A 156 -18.19 -20.06 -11.42
N ASN A 157 -18.13 -18.95 -10.67
CA ASN A 157 -19.34 -18.22 -10.27
C ASN A 157 -19.53 -16.89 -11.04
N PRO A 158 -19.87 -16.92 -12.34
CA PRO A 158 -20.15 -15.73 -13.14
C PRO A 158 -21.40 -14.98 -12.65
N SER A 159 -22.15 -15.52 -11.68
CA SER A 159 -23.36 -14.90 -11.14
C SER A 159 -23.09 -13.89 -10.02
N LEU A 160 -21.87 -13.82 -9.49
CA LEU A 160 -21.53 -12.96 -8.33
C LEU A 160 -20.78 -11.68 -8.71
N MET A 161 -20.01 -11.68 -9.80
CA MET A 161 -19.18 -10.53 -10.20
C MET A 161 -19.81 -9.81 -11.40
N VAL A 162 -20.33 -8.61 -11.17
CA VAL A 162 -20.82 -7.72 -12.24
C VAL A 162 -19.67 -7.17 -13.08
N ASP A 163 -18.50 -6.95 -12.45
CA ASP A 163 -17.25 -6.63 -13.13
C ASP A 163 -16.16 -7.59 -12.63
N PRO A 164 -15.58 -8.45 -13.50
CA PRO A 164 -14.56 -9.41 -13.11
C PRO A 164 -13.18 -8.78 -12.91
N ARG A 165 -12.99 -7.49 -13.27
CA ARG A 165 -11.68 -6.84 -13.22
C ARG A 165 -11.33 -6.48 -11.76
N PRO A 166 -10.23 -7.00 -11.20
CA PRO A 166 -9.86 -6.70 -9.82
C PRO A 166 -9.43 -5.23 -9.67
N PRO A 167 -9.67 -4.62 -8.49
CA PRO A 167 -9.12 -3.31 -8.18
C PRO A 167 -7.59 -3.35 -8.19
N PHE A 168 -6.95 -2.21 -8.45
CA PHE A 168 -5.52 -2.05 -8.20
C PHE A 168 -5.28 -2.06 -6.69
N LEU A 169 -4.48 -2.98 -6.18
CA LEU A 169 -4.13 -3.03 -4.77
C LEU A 169 -2.65 -2.66 -4.60
N ALA A 170 -2.39 -1.61 -3.82
CA ALA A 170 -1.09 -1.00 -3.67
C ALA A 170 -0.63 -0.94 -2.22
N TRP A 171 0.67 -1.21 -2.00
CA TRP A 171 1.33 -1.01 -0.72
C TRP A 171 2.60 -0.19 -0.89
N LEU A 172 2.77 0.87 -0.11
CA LEU A 172 3.97 1.69 -0.12
C LEU A 172 4.57 1.73 1.28
N MET A 173 5.85 1.40 1.36
CA MET A 173 6.64 1.43 2.59
C MET A 173 7.78 2.45 2.47
N LEU A 174 7.73 3.49 3.31
CA LEU A 174 8.83 4.43 3.49
C LEU A 174 9.68 4.02 4.71
N LEU A 175 10.93 3.64 4.47
CA LEU A 175 11.86 3.19 5.50
C LEU A 175 12.94 4.25 5.74
N GLU A 176 13.23 4.56 7.01
CA GLU A 176 14.40 5.37 7.34
C GLU A 176 15.67 4.68 6.85
N GLU A 177 16.46 5.39 6.05
CA GLU A 177 17.80 4.97 5.67
C GLU A 177 18.78 5.35 6.78
N CYS A 178 19.15 4.36 7.60
CA CYS A 178 20.11 4.51 8.68
C CYS A 178 20.87 3.21 8.90
N GLU A 179 21.96 3.26 9.66
CA GLU A 179 22.77 2.08 9.97
C GLU A 179 21.91 0.91 10.49
N ALA A 180 21.00 1.17 11.43
CA ALA A 180 20.14 0.13 12.00
C ALA A 180 19.16 -0.53 11.01
N SER A 181 18.77 0.15 9.92
CA SER A 181 17.92 -0.45 8.87
C SER A 181 18.72 -1.17 7.79
N LEU A 182 19.99 -0.80 7.62
CA LEU A 182 20.90 -1.32 6.60
C LEU A 182 21.81 -2.44 7.10
N THR A 183 22.02 -2.57 8.40
CA THR A 183 22.86 -3.61 9.00
C THR A 183 22.16 -4.98 8.99
N PRO A 184 22.84 -6.05 8.55
CA PRO A 184 22.34 -7.43 8.63
C PRO A 184 21.86 -7.81 10.03
N VAL A 185 20.77 -8.59 10.09
CA VAL A 185 20.25 -9.11 11.36
C VAL A 185 20.24 -10.63 11.37
N ARG A 186 20.53 -11.20 12.54
CA ARG A 186 20.58 -12.65 12.75
C ARG A 186 19.19 -13.28 12.56
N CYS A 187 19.21 -14.55 12.14
CA CYS A 187 18.03 -15.40 12.09
C CYS A 187 18.10 -16.42 13.23
N GLU A 188 16.95 -16.72 13.83
CA GLU A 188 16.83 -17.82 14.78
C GLU A 188 16.41 -19.08 14.01
N GLU A 189 17.28 -20.09 13.97
CA GLU A 189 17.10 -21.33 13.20
C GLU A 189 17.21 -22.58 14.11
N PRO A 190 16.44 -22.69 15.21
CA PRO A 190 16.61 -23.78 16.18
C PRO A 190 16.25 -25.17 15.63
N HIS A 191 15.44 -25.23 14.57
CA HIS A 191 14.90 -26.49 14.02
C HIS A 191 15.12 -26.63 12.51
N TYR A 192 14.90 -25.56 11.75
CA TYR A 192 14.99 -25.58 10.29
C TYR A 192 15.69 -24.31 9.81
N PRO A 193 16.46 -24.40 8.71
CA PRO A 193 17.12 -23.23 8.15
C PRO A 193 16.12 -22.26 7.53
N VAL A 194 16.41 -20.96 7.60
CA VAL A 194 15.74 -19.95 6.79
C VAL A 194 16.19 -20.07 5.32
N PHE A 195 15.39 -19.52 4.42
CA PHE A 195 15.80 -19.35 3.03
C PHE A 195 17.07 -18.49 2.93
N ASP A 196 17.94 -18.82 1.98
CA ASP A 196 19.28 -18.23 1.84
C ASP A 196 19.25 -16.69 1.72
N GLU A 197 18.23 -16.14 1.06
CA GLU A 197 18.02 -14.69 0.92
C GLU A 197 17.82 -13.94 2.24
N PHE A 198 17.47 -14.63 3.33
CA PHE A 198 17.38 -14.04 4.66
C PHE A 198 18.69 -14.11 5.45
N ARG A 199 19.67 -14.90 5.01
CA ARG A 199 21.01 -14.91 5.62
C ARG A 199 21.71 -13.59 5.30
N GLU A 200 22.23 -12.93 6.31
CA GLU A 200 22.81 -11.58 6.21
C GLU A 200 21.84 -10.47 5.71
N ALA A 201 20.53 -10.71 5.73
CA ALA A 201 19.56 -9.70 5.32
C ALA A 201 19.33 -8.65 6.42
N SER A 202 19.49 -7.38 6.07
CA SER A 202 19.06 -6.24 6.89
C SER A 202 17.56 -6.04 6.85
N TYR A 203 16.99 -5.17 7.69
CA TYR A 203 15.56 -4.86 7.61
C TYR A 203 15.16 -4.24 6.26
N ALA A 204 16.02 -3.41 5.67
CA ALA A 204 15.79 -2.89 4.33
C ALA A 204 15.71 -4.01 3.28
N HIS A 205 16.62 -4.99 3.34
CA HIS A 205 16.59 -6.14 2.44
C HIS A 205 15.38 -7.04 2.71
N ARG A 206 15.01 -7.27 3.97
CA ARG A 206 13.80 -8.05 4.32
C ARG A 206 12.52 -7.38 3.81
N TYR A 207 12.43 -6.05 3.86
CA TYR A 207 11.32 -5.31 3.23
C TYR A 207 11.34 -5.40 1.71
N GLN A 208 12.52 -5.40 1.09
CA GLN A 208 12.65 -5.57 -0.36
C GLN A 208 12.10 -6.94 -0.80
N ILE A 209 12.55 -8.01 -0.14
CA ILE A 209 12.05 -9.37 -0.35
C ILE A 209 10.52 -9.43 -0.16
N LEU A 210 10.00 -8.79 0.89
CA LEU A 210 8.56 -8.72 1.12
C LEU A 210 7.83 -8.07 -0.05
N CYS A 211 8.25 -6.87 -0.49
CA CYS A 211 7.62 -6.17 -1.62
C CYS A 211 7.62 -7.01 -2.90
N GLU A 212 8.75 -7.62 -3.24
CA GLU A 212 8.89 -8.47 -4.43
C GLU A 212 7.95 -9.67 -4.35
N ARG A 213 7.91 -10.37 -3.21
CA ARG A 213 7.03 -11.53 -3.01
C ARG A 213 5.55 -11.15 -3.00
N LEU A 214 5.18 -9.97 -2.49
CA LEU A 214 3.80 -9.48 -2.55
C LEU A 214 3.31 -9.31 -4.00
N VAL A 215 4.19 -8.84 -4.89
CA VAL A 215 3.88 -8.66 -6.32
C VAL A 215 3.97 -10.00 -7.07
N GLU A 216 5.04 -10.76 -6.88
CA GLU A 216 5.26 -12.08 -7.52
C GLU A 216 4.10 -13.04 -7.25
N ARG A 217 3.58 -13.04 -6.02
CA ARG A 217 2.45 -13.89 -5.60
C ARG A 217 1.09 -13.27 -5.88
N GLN A 218 1.04 -12.13 -6.58
CA GLN A 218 -0.19 -11.42 -6.95
C GLN A 218 -1.07 -11.06 -5.74
N LEU A 219 -0.47 -10.91 -4.55
CA LEU A 219 -1.17 -10.40 -3.37
C LEU A 219 -1.43 -8.90 -3.50
N TYR A 220 -0.53 -8.20 -4.17
CA TYR A 220 -0.65 -6.79 -4.51
C TYR A 220 -0.44 -6.61 -6.01
N SER A 221 -1.15 -5.64 -6.61
CA SER A 221 -0.89 -5.23 -7.99
C SER A 221 0.49 -4.59 -8.10
N ALA A 222 0.86 -3.76 -7.12
CA ALA A 222 2.21 -3.22 -7.00
C ALA A 222 2.56 -2.96 -5.53
N ALA A 223 3.85 -3.08 -5.20
CA ALA A 223 4.40 -2.72 -3.89
C ALA A 223 5.63 -1.83 -4.09
N ALA A 224 5.81 -0.85 -3.19
CA ALA A 224 6.97 0.05 -3.23
C ALA A 224 7.71 0.07 -1.89
N LEU A 225 9.04 -0.01 -1.95
CA LEU A 225 9.94 0.26 -0.84
C LEU A 225 10.83 1.45 -1.20
N GLU A 226 10.75 2.51 -0.42
CA GLU A 226 11.64 3.67 -0.55
C GLU A 226 12.43 3.89 0.73
N LEU A 227 13.74 4.02 0.58
CA LEU A 227 14.65 4.39 1.64
C LEU A 227 14.87 5.89 1.60
N SER A 228 14.82 6.55 2.75
CA SER A 228 15.10 7.98 2.85
C SER A 228 15.88 8.32 4.11
N PRO A 229 16.98 9.07 4.03
CA PRO A 229 17.67 9.59 5.20
C PRO A 229 16.79 10.59 5.97
N ALA A 230 16.87 10.54 7.30
CA ALA A 230 16.10 11.44 8.15
C ALA A 230 16.37 12.93 7.82
N GLY A 231 15.29 13.71 7.70
CA GLY A 231 15.39 15.16 7.45
C GLY A 231 15.75 15.55 6.02
N SER A 232 15.74 14.60 5.07
CA SER A 232 16.06 14.87 3.67
C SER A 232 14.82 14.84 2.76
N ASP A 233 14.95 15.33 1.54
CA ASP A 233 14.00 15.09 0.44
C ASP A 233 14.46 13.96 -0.50
N ARG A 234 15.64 13.40 -0.20
CA ARG A 234 16.26 12.31 -0.96
C ARG A 234 15.58 11.00 -0.62
N HIS A 235 15.38 10.20 -1.65
CA HIS A 235 14.85 8.85 -1.54
C HIS A 235 15.49 7.97 -2.61
N ARG A 236 15.48 6.66 -2.36
CA ARG A 236 15.88 5.66 -3.35
C ARG A 236 15.16 4.35 -3.10
N ALA A 237 14.78 3.67 -4.18
CA ALA A 237 14.37 2.29 -4.14
C ALA A 237 15.59 1.37 -4.16
N LEU A 238 15.47 0.17 -3.58
CA LEU A 238 16.47 -0.89 -3.76
C LEU A 238 16.30 -1.63 -5.09
N SER A 239 15.08 -1.63 -5.64
CA SER A 239 14.75 -2.21 -6.94
C SER A 239 13.84 -1.26 -7.73
N PRO A 240 14.11 -1.02 -9.04
CA PRO A 240 13.20 -0.26 -9.89
C PRO A 240 11.79 -0.84 -9.95
N ALA A 241 11.65 -2.18 -9.87
CA ALA A 241 10.37 -2.87 -9.95
C ALA A 241 9.47 -2.60 -8.73
N THR A 242 10.06 -2.34 -7.57
CA THR A 242 9.33 -1.99 -6.34
C THR A 242 9.63 -0.55 -5.92
N SER A 243 9.72 0.35 -6.90
CA SER A 243 9.87 1.80 -6.67
C SER A 243 8.51 2.48 -6.64
N ILE A 244 8.42 3.67 -6.01
CA ILE A 244 7.22 4.52 -6.09
C ILE A 244 6.87 4.81 -7.56
N ARG A 245 7.88 5.08 -8.39
CA ARG A 245 7.67 5.35 -9.82
C ARG A 245 7.00 4.18 -10.53
N ASN A 246 7.45 2.95 -10.30
CA ASN A 246 6.81 1.78 -10.91
C ASN A 246 5.37 1.59 -10.39
N LEU A 247 5.17 1.66 -9.07
CA LEU A 247 3.85 1.51 -8.45
C LEU A 247 2.81 2.47 -9.06
N PHE A 248 3.17 3.75 -9.21
CA PHE A 248 2.24 4.73 -9.77
C PHE A 248 2.10 4.63 -11.30
N ALA A 249 3.13 4.17 -12.02
CA ALA A 249 3.02 3.91 -13.46
C ALA A 249 2.05 2.76 -13.76
N GLU A 250 2.13 1.68 -12.98
CA GLU A 250 1.17 0.56 -13.07
C GLU A 250 -0.25 0.99 -12.69
N PHE A 251 -0.37 1.80 -11.63
CA PHE A 251 -1.65 2.38 -11.24
C PHE A 251 -2.26 3.22 -12.38
N ALA A 252 -1.49 4.11 -12.99
CA ALA A 252 -1.93 4.92 -14.12
C ALA A 252 -2.37 4.04 -15.29
N GLY A 253 -1.59 3.01 -15.64
CA GLY A 253 -1.95 2.04 -16.66
C GLY A 253 -3.29 1.36 -16.36
N LYS A 254 -3.52 0.97 -15.10
CA LYS A 254 -4.80 0.39 -14.66
C LYS A 254 -5.97 1.37 -14.79
N LEU A 255 -5.78 2.64 -14.43
CA LEU A 255 -6.81 3.67 -14.55
C LEU A 255 -7.18 3.94 -16.01
N LEU A 256 -6.20 4.03 -16.90
CA LEU A 256 -6.43 4.23 -18.32
C LEU A 256 -7.14 3.02 -18.94
N ALA A 257 -6.71 1.80 -18.59
CA ALA A 257 -7.38 0.57 -19.03
C ALA A 257 -8.80 0.40 -18.45
N ALA A 258 -9.11 1.03 -17.32
CA ALA A 258 -10.42 0.99 -16.71
C ALA A 258 -11.45 1.89 -17.39
N GLN A 259 -10.98 2.90 -18.13
CA GLN A 259 -11.80 3.87 -18.89
C GLN A 259 -12.03 3.44 -20.35
N ALA A 260 -11.31 2.42 -20.82
CA ALA A 260 -11.52 1.78 -22.12
C ALA A 260 -12.62 0.71 -22.02
#